data_AF-A0A2J5P1N7-F1
#
_entry.id   AF-A0A2J5P1N7-F1
#
_cell.length_a   1.000
_cell.length_b   1.000
_cell.length_c   1.000
_cell.angle_alpha   90.00
_cell.angle_beta   90.00
_cell.angle_gamma   90.00
#
_symmetry.space_group_name_H-M   'P 1'
#
loop_
_entity.id
_entity.type
_entity.pdbx_description
1 polymer ?
#
loop_
_entity_poly.entity_id
_entity_poly.type
_entity_poly.pdbx_seq_one_letter_code
_entity_poly.pdbx_strand_id
1 'polypeptide(L)' 'PSLMGRSYRLVLGKHSGRQAVNGVFDQMGYHLNAAQINQLLPAIRRFAENWKRSPKDYELVAIYDELCGESALRARG' A
#
# COMPACT_ATOMS: atom_id res chain seq x y z
N PRO A 1 18.05 0.78 -21.49
CA PRO A 1 16.66 0.63 -21.01
C PRO A 1 16.58 -0.51 -19.98
N SER A 2 16.77 -0.17 -18.71
CA SER A 2 16.65 -1.11 -17.61
C SER A 2 16.03 -0.36 -16.45
N LEU A 3 14.69 -0.37 -16.39
CA LEU A 3 13.95 0.03 -15.20
C LEU A 3 14.31 -0.99 -14.11
N MET A 4 15.41 -0.69 -13.42
CA MET A 4 15.90 -1.46 -12.30
C MET A 4 14.81 -1.42 -11.25
N GLY A 5 14.02 -2.51 -11.18
CA GLY A 5 13.04 -2.75 -10.15
C GLY A 5 13.74 -2.80 -8.80
N ARG A 6 13.96 -1.63 -8.20
CA ARG A 6 14.26 -1.52 -6.79
C ARG A 6 13.04 -2.07 -6.09
N SER A 7 13.11 -3.34 -5.70
CA SER A 7 12.09 -3.97 -4.89
C SER A 7 12.14 -3.29 -3.53
N TYR A 8 11.32 -2.26 -3.32
CA TYR A 8 11.21 -1.64 -2.01
C TYR A 8 10.43 -2.62 -1.14
N ARG A 9 11.17 -3.35 -0.31
CA ARG A 9 10.56 -4.27 0.63
C ARG A 9 10.01 -3.43 1.77
N LEU A 10 8.69 -3.30 1.84
CA LEU A 10 7.99 -2.79 3.02
C LEU A 10 8.33 -3.72 4.20
N VAL A 11 9.37 -3.41 4.97
CA VAL A 11 9.69 -4.18 6.18
C VAL A 11 8.73 -3.69 7.27
N LEU A 12 7.60 -4.37 7.42
CA LEU A 12 6.66 -4.19 8.54
C LEU A 12 7.29 -4.73 9.83
N GLY A 13 8.43 -4.19 10.24
CA GLY A 13 9.02 -4.41 11.56
C GLY A 13 8.58 -3.29 12.49
N LYS A 14 8.17 -3.66 13.71
CA LYS A 14 7.92 -2.92 15.00
C LYS A 14 7.81 -1.38 15.04
N HIS A 15 8.44 -0.62 14.16
CA HIS A 15 8.27 0.82 13.99
C HIS A 15 7.17 1.13 12.95
N SER A 16 5.95 1.36 13.47
CA SER A 16 4.94 2.26 12.88
C SER A 16 4.43 1.93 11.48
N GLY A 17 3.46 1.02 11.39
CA GLY A 17 2.77 0.72 10.13
C GLY A 17 2.23 1.96 9.39
N ARG A 18 1.83 3.04 10.08
CA ARG A 18 1.38 4.29 9.42
C ARG A 18 2.52 5.03 8.71
N GLN A 19 3.64 5.23 9.41
CA GLN A 19 4.80 5.92 8.84
C GLN A 19 5.46 5.08 7.75
N ALA A 20 5.48 3.75 7.91
CA ALA A 20 6.01 2.84 6.90
C ALA A 20 5.14 2.84 5.63
N VAL A 21 3.81 2.77 5.77
CA VAL A 21 2.88 2.87 4.64
C VAL A 21 3.03 4.24 3.99
N ASN A 22 2.95 5.33 4.75
CA ASN A 22 3.07 6.66 4.20
C ASN A 22 4.40 6.88 3.47
N GLY A 23 5.53 6.46 4.05
CA GLY A 23 6.85 6.61 3.43
C GLY A 23 6.98 5.82 2.13
N VAL A 24 6.48 4.58 2.07
CA VAL A 24 6.55 3.77 0.85
C VAL A 24 5.66 4.33 -0.26
N PHE A 25 4.46 4.80 0.08
CA PHE A 25 3.59 5.47 -0.90
C PHE A 25 4.14 6.82 -1.34
N ASP A 26 4.71 7.61 -0.43
CA ASP A 26 5.35 8.90 -0.74
C ASP A 26 6.55 8.73 -1.69
N GLN A 27 7.37 7.68 -1.47
CA GLN A 27 8.46 7.31 -2.38
C GLN A 27 7.97 6.90 -3.77
N MET A 28 6.73 6.40 -3.89
CA MET A 28 6.06 6.11 -5.16
C MET A 28 5.36 7.34 -5.76
N GLY A 29 5.34 8.48 -5.07
CA GLY A 29 4.63 9.70 -5.50
C GLY A 29 3.15 9.75 -5.10
N TYR A 30 2.70 8.88 -4.20
CA TYR A 30 1.33 8.87 -3.67
C TYR A 30 1.28 9.52 -2.30
N HIS A 31 0.52 10.61 -2.18
CA HIS A 31 0.28 11.27 -0.92
C HIS A 31 -1.02 10.75 -0.30
N LEU A 32 -0.90 9.85 0.66
CA LEU A 32 -2.05 9.30 1.37
C LEU A 32 -2.48 10.21 2.53
N ASN A 33 -3.78 10.34 2.72
CA ASN A 33 -4.34 10.99 3.91
C ASN A 33 -4.45 10.00 5.08
N ALA A 34 -4.67 10.53 6.29
CA ALA A 34 -4.75 9.71 7.50
C ALA A 34 -5.88 8.64 7.43
N ALA A 35 -7.01 8.94 6.79
CA ALA A 35 -8.11 7.99 6.64
C ALA A 35 -7.74 6.83 5.71
N GLN A 36 -7.15 7.13 4.55
CA GLN A 36 -6.64 6.13 3.60
C GLN A 36 -5.60 5.23 4.25
N ILE A 37 -4.64 5.79 5.00
CA ILE A 37 -3.63 5.01 5.72
C ILE A 37 -4.29 4.08 6.75
N ASN A 38 -5.30 4.56 7.48
CA ASN A 38 -6.04 3.75 8.46
C ASN A 38 -6.82 2.60 7.79
N GLN A 39 -7.29 2.77 6.56
CA GLN A 39 -7.95 1.71 5.77
C GLN A 39 -6.94 0.71 5.16
N LEU A 40 -5.80 1.21 4.65
CA LEU A 40 -4.73 0.41 4.06
C LEU A 40 -4.04 -0.50 5.06
N LEU A 41 -3.80 -0.01 6.28
CA LEU A 41 -3.11 -0.73 7.34
C LEU A 41 -3.63 -2.15 7.60
N PRO A 42 -4.93 -2.37 7.89
CA PRO A 42 -5.46 -3.70 8.13
C PRO A 42 -5.43 -4.59 6.88
N ALA A 43 -5.62 -4.03 5.68
CA ALA A 43 -5.54 -4.79 4.42
C ALA A 43 -4.11 -5.30 4.15
N ILE A 44 -3.12 -4.42 4.30
CA ILE A 44 -1.69 -4.75 4.19
C ILE A 44 -1.27 -5.80 5.21
N ARG A 45 -1.76 -5.71 6.46
CA ARG A 45 -1.50 -6.71 7.51
C ARG A 45 -2.06 -8.07 7.13
N ARG A 46 -3.34 -8.14 6.75
CA ARG A 46 -3.99 -9.38 6.30
C ARG A 46 -3.26 -10.01 5.13
N PHE A 47 -2.82 -9.20 4.17
CA PHE A 47 -2.01 -9.68 3.06
C PHE A 47 -0.69 -10.29 3.56
N ALA A 48 0.02 -9.60 4.45
CA ALA A 48 1.29 -10.08 4.98
C ALA A 48 1.15 -11.37 5.79
N GLU A 49 0.06 -11.51 6.55
CA GLU A 49 -0.27 -12.70 7.32
C GLU A 49 -0.63 -13.88 6.41
N ASN A 50 -1.47 -13.67 5.39
CA ASN A 50 -1.87 -14.70 4.43
C ASN A 50 -0.71 -15.21 3.59
N TRP A 51 0.12 -14.31 3.08
CA TRP A 51 1.23 -14.66 2.18
C TRP A 51 2.56 -14.86 2.90
N LYS A 52 2.59 -14.70 4.24
CA LYS A 52 3.79 -14.72 5.09
C LYS A 52 4.94 -13.84 4.58
N ARG A 53 4.61 -12.79 3.83
CA ARG A 53 5.54 -11.86 3.18
C ARG A 53 4.93 -10.48 3.08
N SER A 54 5.75 -9.44 3.09
CA SER A 54 5.27 -8.09 2.80
C SER A 54 4.73 -7.96 1.37
N PRO A 55 3.69 -7.14 1.13
CA PRO A 55 3.29 -6.75 -0.22
C PRO A 55 4.44 -6.02 -0.93
N LYS A 56 4.47 -6.13 -2.25
CA LYS A 56 5.38 -5.36 -3.12
C LYS A 56 4.72 -4.04 -3.52
N ASP A 57 5.50 -3.12 -4.09
CA ASP A 57 5.02 -1.79 -4.49
C ASP A 57 3.76 -1.83 -5.35
N TYR A 58 3.73 -2.66 -6.39
CA TYR A 58 2.55 -2.80 -7.26
C TYR A 58 1.34 -3.44 -6.54
N GLU A 59 1.56 -4.30 -5.54
CA GLU A 59 0.48 -4.87 -4.71
C GLU A 59 -0.07 -3.80 -3.76
N LEU A 60 0.78 -2.93 -3.22
CA LEU A 60 0.35 -1.81 -2.39
C LEU A 60 -0.55 -0.86 -3.18
N VAL A 61 -0.15 -0.53 -4.42
CA VAL A 61 -0.98 0.28 -5.32
C VAL A 61 -2.29 -0.44 -5.65
N ALA A 62 -2.28 -1.75 -5.91
CA ALA A 62 -3.50 -2.51 -6.17
C ALA A 62 -4.46 -2.53 -4.96
N ILE A 63 -3.95 -2.73 -3.74
CA ILE A 63 -4.75 -2.65 -2.51
C ILE A 63 -5.29 -1.24 -2.30
N TYR A 64 -4.49 -0.21 -2.60
CA TYR A 64 -4.92 1.18 -2.53
C TYR A 64 -6.02 1.48 -3.56
N ASP A 65 -5.87 1.02 -4.80
CA ASP A 65 -6.86 1.21 -5.85
C ASP A 65 -8.15 0.42 -5.56
N GLU A 66 -8.06 -0.76 -4.95
CA GLU A 66 -9.24 -1.46 -4.44
C GLU A 66 -9.95 -0.62 -3.38
N LEU A 67 -9.24 -0.21 -2.32
CA LEU A 67 -9.86 0.51 -1.19
C LEU A 67 -10.31 1.94 -1.53
N CYS A 68 -9.59 2.65 -2.40
CA CYS A 68 -9.82 4.05 -2.73
C CYS A 68 -10.45 4.23 -4.11
N GLY A 69 -10.11 3.38 -5.08
CA GLY A 69 -10.66 3.35 -6.43
C GLY A 69 -12.04 2.67 -6.51
N GLU A 70 -12.45 1.82 -5.55
CA GLU A 70 -13.87 1.43 -5.43
C GLU A 70 -14.78 2.65 -5.19
N SER A 71 -14.26 3.74 -4.61
CA SER A 71 -15.01 5.00 -4.50
C SER A 71 -15.23 5.67 -5.86
N ALA A 72 -14.36 5.43 -6.83
CA ALA A 72 -14.48 5.94 -8.20
C ALA A 72 -15.26 4.99 -9.13
N LEU A 73 -15.16 3.66 -8.94
CA LEU A 73 -15.87 2.68 -9.78
C LEU A 73 -17.37 2.59 -9.44
N ARG A 74 -17.77 2.83 -8.18
CA ARG A 74 -19.18 2.84 -7.75
C ARG A 74 -19.98 4.06 -8.23
N ALA A 75 -19.32 5.09 -8.77
CA ALA A 75 -19.98 6.24 -9.39
C ALA A 75 -20.35 6.02 -10.87
N ARG A 76 -20.04 4.85 -11.44
CA ARG A 76 -20.56 4.39 -12.74
C ARG A 76 -21.53 3.24 -12.54
N GLY A 77 -22.67 3.53 -11.92
CA GLY A 77 -23.80 2.61 -11.79
C GLY A 77 -25.09 3.42 -11.84
#